data_AF-A0A373H054-F1
#
_entry.id   AF-A0A373H054-F1
#
_cell.length_a   1.000
_cell.length_b   1.000
_cell.length_c   1.000
_cell.angle_alpha   90.00
_cell.angle_beta   90.00
_cell.angle_gamma   90.00
#
_symmetry.space_group_name_H-M   'P 1'
#
loop_
_entity.id
_entity.type
_entity.pdbx_description
1 polymer ?
#
loop_
_entity_poly.entity_id
_entity_poly.type
_entity_poly.pdbx_seq_one_letter_code
_entity_poly.pdbx_strand_id
1 'polypeptide(L)'
;MKIRQTIFLLPLFLLAGCASAGGSQSRDLDLKELCTEEQVFQYADFEWGTDSEQLFKQSFLKFDEKDLGQGDESSTKTYESKEKFSLENAESNMDLEFSDGQLSQVSFTFDIEQDANTWIQKEVDELNSLYGGGIATGLGNQIYQWQGEQDTVLQLTAFTEGDESATVILSVASMEYSIGS
;
A
#
# COMPACT_ATOMS: atom_id res chain seq x y z
N MET A 1 53.36 1.94 10.75
CA MET A 1 51.96 1.94 10.26
C MET A 1 51.25 3.14 10.86
N LYS A 2 50.66 3.99 10.02
CA LYS A 2 49.95 5.22 10.43
C LYS A 2 48.45 4.94 10.25
N ILE A 3 47.71 4.86 11.36
CA ILE A 3 46.26 4.67 11.36
C ILE A 3 45.63 6.03 11.05
N ARG A 4 44.94 6.14 9.91
CA ARG A 4 44.08 7.29 9.61
C ARG A 4 42.72 7.01 10.24
N GLN A 5 42.38 7.75 11.30
CA GLN A 5 41.02 7.83 11.81
C GLN A 5 40.21 8.77 10.91
N THR A 6 39.22 8.23 10.21
CA THR A 6 38.22 9.01 9.48
C THR A 6 37.04 9.24 10.42
N ILE A 7 36.86 10.47 10.88
CA ILE A 7 35.69 10.88 11.65
C ILE A 7 34.53 11.05 10.66
N PHE A 8 33.49 10.23 10.81
CA PHE A 8 32.21 10.41 10.12
C PHE A 8 31.37 11.40 10.94
N LEU A 9 31.17 12.61 10.41
CA LEU A 9 30.25 13.61 10.96
C LEU A 9 28.87 13.34 10.36
N LEU A 10 27.96 12.78 11.16
CA LEU A 10 26.53 12.77 10.80
C LEU A 10 25.97 14.20 10.92
N PRO A 11 25.24 14.70 9.91
CA PRO A 11 24.51 15.96 10.05
C PRO A 11 23.32 15.77 11.01
N LEU A 12 23.33 16.54 12.09
CA LEU A 12 22.24 16.63 13.05
C LEU A 12 21.11 17.46 12.42
N PHE A 13 20.07 16.80 11.91
CA PHE A 13 18.85 17.47 11.46
C PHE A 13 18.12 18.06 12.69
N LEU A 14 18.09 19.40 12.77
CA LEU A 14 17.28 20.16 13.72
C LEU A 14 15.81 20.11 13.25
N LEU A 15 15.01 19.23 13.84
CA LEU A 15 13.56 19.26 13.70
C LEU A 15 13.01 20.44 14.53
N ALA A 16 12.58 21.49 13.83
CA ALA A 16 11.75 22.53 14.40
C ALA A 16 10.37 21.92 14.72
N GLY A 17 10.14 21.64 16.00
CA GLY A 17 8.83 21.20 16.49
C GLY A 17 7.82 22.34 16.48
N CYS A 18 7.03 22.43 15.42
CA CYS A 18 5.74 23.11 15.47
C CYS A 18 4.71 22.12 16.03
N ALA A 19 4.32 22.32 17.28
CA ALA A 19 3.13 21.68 17.83
C ALA A 19 1.90 22.26 17.11
N SER A 20 1.31 21.49 16.20
CA SER A 20 -0.02 21.76 15.65
C SER A 20 -1.04 20.86 16.35
N ALA A 21 -2.17 21.44 16.73
CA ALA A 21 -3.26 20.76 17.40
C ALA A 21 -3.79 19.58 16.56
N GLY A 22 -3.97 18.43 17.21
CA GLY A 22 -4.36 17.17 16.58
C GLY A 22 -5.76 17.19 15.97
N GLY A 23 -5.83 17.49 14.68
CA GLY A 23 -6.60 16.67 13.75
C GLY A 23 -5.67 15.57 13.25
N SER A 24 -6.15 14.33 13.16
CA SER A 24 -5.45 13.28 12.43
C SER A 24 -5.37 13.72 10.96
N GLN A 25 -4.34 14.45 10.59
CA GLN A 25 -4.09 14.80 9.20
C GLN A 25 -3.73 13.50 8.48
N SER A 26 -4.49 13.16 7.44
CA SER A 26 -4.18 12.07 6.53
C SER A 26 -2.85 12.33 5.83
N ARG A 27 -2.10 11.27 5.58
CA ARG A 27 -0.87 11.30 4.79
C ARG A 27 -1.23 11.06 3.32
N ASP A 28 -0.73 11.90 2.43
CA ASP A 28 -0.94 11.67 0.99
C ASP A 28 -0.31 10.33 0.56
N LEU A 29 -1.11 9.52 -0.14
CA LEU A 29 -0.67 8.30 -0.82
C LEU A 29 -0.06 8.70 -2.17
N ASP A 30 1.28 8.80 -2.23
CA ASP A 30 1.97 9.03 -3.50
C ASP A 30 1.98 7.72 -4.31
N LEU A 31 1.24 7.70 -5.42
CA LEU A 31 1.16 6.54 -6.31
C LEU A 31 2.52 6.12 -6.86
N LYS A 32 3.53 7.00 -6.87
CA LYS A 32 4.92 6.68 -7.26
C LYS A 32 5.64 5.80 -6.24
N GLU A 33 5.22 5.83 -4.97
CA GLU A 33 5.80 4.99 -3.91
C GLU A 33 5.30 3.54 -3.96
N LEU A 34 4.45 3.19 -4.94
CA LEU A 34 3.95 1.82 -5.15
C LEU A 34 4.90 0.95 -5.99
N CYS A 35 5.98 1.51 -6.51
CA CYS A 35 6.93 0.80 -7.37
C CYS A 35 8.37 1.22 -7.10
N THR A 36 9.29 0.26 -7.05
CA THR A 36 10.72 0.53 -6.92
C THR A 36 11.34 0.96 -8.24
N GLU A 37 12.58 1.47 -8.21
CA GLU A 37 13.35 1.76 -9.43
C GLU A 37 13.60 0.52 -10.31
N GLU A 38 13.53 -0.68 -9.71
CA GLU A 38 13.68 -1.96 -10.41
C GLU A 38 12.35 -2.50 -10.98
N GLN A 39 11.30 -1.67 -11.02
CA GLN A 39 9.96 -2.03 -11.48
C GLN A 39 9.29 -3.16 -10.66
N VAL A 40 9.67 -3.29 -9.40
CA VAL A 40 9.01 -4.21 -8.45
C VAL A 40 7.88 -3.43 -7.77
N PHE A 41 6.65 -3.91 -7.89
CA PHE A 41 5.53 -3.30 -7.17
C PHE A 41 5.63 -3.64 -5.69
N GLN A 42 5.78 -2.60 -4.87
CA GLN A 42 5.99 -2.65 -3.43
C GLN A 42 5.67 -1.27 -2.87
N TYR A 43 4.99 -1.20 -1.73
CA TYR A 43 4.74 0.09 -1.07
C TYR A 43 5.90 0.44 -0.14
N ALA A 44 6.62 1.51 -0.47
CA ALA A 44 7.75 2.02 0.32
C ALA A 44 8.76 0.90 0.69
N ASP A 45 9.20 0.85 1.95
CA ASP A 45 10.18 -0.11 2.45
C ASP A 45 9.55 -1.43 2.97
N PHE A 46 8.30 -1.74 2.61
CA PHE A 46 7.66 -2.99 3.01
C PHE A 46 8.07 -4.15 2.10
N GLU A 47 9.24 -4.72 2.37
CA GLU A 47 9.81 -5.85 1.63
C GLU A 47 8.92 -7.10 1.73
N TRP A 48 8.62 -7.69 0.57
CA TRP A 48 7.88 -8.95 0.47
C TRP A 48 8.58 -10.09 1.21
N GLY A 49 7.80 -10.99 1.82
CA GLY A 49 8.34 -12.09 2.61
C GLY A 49 8.77 -11.72 4.03
N THR A 50 8.76 -10.43 4.40
CA THR A 50 9.15 -9.98 5.74
C THR A 50 8.17 -10.49 6.79
N ASP A 51 8.72 -11.00 7.89
CA ASP A 51 7.94 -11.41 9.06
C ASP A 51 7.27 -10.21 9.75
N SER A 52 6.03 -10.40 10.19
CA SER A 52 5.24 -9.36 10.86
C SER A 52 5.94 -8.74 12.09
N GLU A 53 6.64 -9.51 12.92
CA GLU A 53 7.35 -8.94 14.07
C GLU A 53 8.51 -8.05 13.63
N GLN A 54 9.24 -8.46 12.58
CA GLN A 54 10.34 -7.66 12.05
C GLN A 54 9.81 -6.35 11.45
N LEU A 55 8.76 -6.42 10.64
CA LEU A 55 8.13 -5.25 10.02
C LEU A 55 7.64 -4.26 11.08
N PHE A 56 6.93 -4.72 12.11
CA PHE A 56 6.39 -3.84 13.15
C PHE A 56 7.46 -3.25 14.08
N LYS A 57 8.62 -3.90 14.22
CA LYS A 57 9.76 -3.33 14.97
C LYS A 57 10.44 -2.19 14.20
N GLN A 58 10.45 -2.26 12.87
CA GLN A 58 11.13 -1.30 11.99
C GLN A 58 10.22 -0.15 11.54
N SER A 59 8.92 -0.41 11.41
CA SER A 59 7.95 0.57 10.92
C SER A 59 7.65 1.67 11.95
N PHE A 60 7.57 2.91 11.47
CA PHE A 60 7.06 4.04 12.25
C PHE A 60 5.54 4.00 12.41
N LEU A 61 4.84 3.35 11.47
CA LEU A 61 3.39 3.17 11.52
C LEU A 61 3.00 2.24 12.67
N LYS A 62 1.76 2.39 13.12
CA LYS A 62 1.15 1.52 14.12
C LYS A 62 -0.02 0.79 13.48
N PHE A 63 -0.14 -0.48 13.81
CA PHE A 63 -1.15 -1.36 13.24
C PHE A 63 -1.91 -2.07 14.37
N ASP A 64 -3.19 -2.32 14.13
CA ASP A 64 -4.01 -3.21 14.94
C ASP A 64 -4.39 -4.44 14.08
N GLU A 65 -4.42 -5.63 14.68
CA GLU A 65 -4.90 -6.84 13.99
C GLU A 65 -6.39 -6.70 13.68
N LYS A 66 -6.76 -6.95 12.43
CA LYS A 66 -8.15 -6.91 11.96
C LYS A 66 -8.74 -8.30 12.12
N ASP A 67 -9.67 -8.44 13.08
CA ASP A 67 -10.41 -9.69 13.25
C ASP A 67 -11.44 -9.84 12.11
N LEU A 68 -11.07 -10.62 11.11
CA LEU A 68 -11.93 -10.96 9.97
C LEU A 68 -12.78 -12.21 10.24
N GLY A 69 -12.85 -12.69 11.48
CA GLY A 69 -13.55 -13.94 11.84
C GLY A 69 -12.85 -15.19 11.31
N GLN A 70 -11.60 -15.07 10.88
CA GLN A 70 -10.75 -16.19 10.52
C GLN A 70 -10.29 -16.85 11.82
N GLY A 71 -10.49 -18.16 11.96
CA GLY A 71 -10.09 -18.88 13.18
C GLY A 71 -8.58 -18.78 13.42
N ASP A 72 -8.12 -19.00 14.66
CA ASP A 72 -6.71 -18.89 15.07
C ASP A 72 -5.74 -19.75 14.25
N GLU A 73 -6.24 -20.75 13.51
CA GLU A 73 -5.47 -21.62 12.61
C GLU A 73 -5.32 -21.05 11.19
N SER A 74 -5.85 -19.86 10.89
CA SER A 74 -5.66 -19.21 9.61
C SER A 74 -4.18 -18.91 9.38
N SER A 75 -3.67 -19.34 8.22
CA SER A 75 -2.36 -18.93 7.73
C SER A 75 -2.33 -17.46 7.31
N THR A 76 -3.50 -16.83 7.16
CA THR A 76 -3.62 -15.43 6.74
C THR A 76 -4.00 -14.55 7.92
N LYS A 77 -3.31 -13.42 8.08
CA LYS A 77 -3.61 -12.38 9.07
C LYS A 77 -3.57 -11.01 8.41
N THR A 78 -4.50 -10.15 8.79
CA THR A 78 -4.58 -8.78 8.28
C THR A 78 -4.38 -7.79 9.41
N TYR A 79 -3.60 -6.74 9.15
CA TYR A 79 -3.32 -5.67 10.09
C TYR A 79 -3.64 -4.32 9.45
N GLU A 80 -4.43 -3.50 10.14
CA GLU A 80 -4.86 -2.19 9.64
C GLU A 80 -4.04 -1.08 10.31
N SER A 81 -3.56 -0.12 9.53
CA SER A 81 -2.80 1.03 10.07
C SER A 81 -3.71 1.94 10.88
N LYS A 82 -3.18 2.56 11.94
CA LYS A 82 -3.88 3.64 12.68
C LYS A 82 -3.90 4.96 11.90
N GLU A 83 -2.89 5.15 11.07
CA GLU A 83 -2.76 6.32 10.20
C GLU A 83 -3.63 6.14 8.97
N LYS A 84 -4.24 7.25 8.52
CA LYS A 84 -5.02 7.33 7.30
C LYS A 84 -4.17 7.85 6.15
N PHE A 85 -4.46 7.34 4.98
CA PHE A 85 -3.86 7.74 3.71
C PHE A 85 -4.91 8.41 2.84
N SER A 86 -4.57 9.54 2.24
CA SER A 86 -5.43 10.27 1.31
C SER A 86 -5.02 9.99 -0.13
N LEU A 87 -6.00 9.68 -0.97
CA LEU A 87 -5.85 9.71 -2.42
C LEU A 87 -6.99 10.59 -2.95
N GLU A 88 -6.62 11.73 -3.50
CA GLU A 88 -7.57 12.79 -3.88
C GLU A 88 -8.41 13.27 -2.68
N ASN A 89 -9.73 13.13 -2.78
CA ASN A 89 -10.74 13.43 -1.76
C ASN A 89 -11.16 12.18 -0.97
N ALA A 90 -10.55 11.03 -1.20
CA ALA A 90 -10.83 9.77 -0.50
C ALA A 90 -9.75 9.49 0.55
N GLU A 91 -10.15 8.85 1.64
CA GLU A 91 -9.23 8.42 2.70
C GLU A 91 -9.41 6.93 2.99
N SER A 92 -8.30 6.26 3.32
CA SER A 92 -8.32 4.86 3.75
C SER A 92 -7.23 4.57 4.77
N ASN A 93 -7.45 3.60 5.63
CA ASN A 93 -6.37 2.98 6.38
C ASN A 93 -5.68 1.93 5.48
N MET A 94 -4.39 1.71 5.70
CA MET A 94 -3.62 0.70 4.97
C MET A 94 -3.81 -0.66 5.65
N ASP A 95 -4.18 -1.66 4.88
CA ASP A 95 -4.22 -3.05 5.29
C ASP A 95 -2.93 -3.76 4.82
N LEU A 96 -2.27 -4.45 5.75
CA LEU A 96 -1.17 -5.38 5.49
C LEU A 96 -1.68 -6.81 5.63
N GLU A 97 -1.56 -7.61 4.59
CA GLU A 97 -1.85 -9.03 4.64
C GLU A 97 -0.55 -9.84 4.78
N PHE A 98 -0.56 -10.76 5.74
CA PHE A 98 0.50 -11.72 5.95
C PHE A 98 -0.04 -13.11 5.67
N SER A 99 0.68 -13.84 4.83
CA SER A 99 0.44 -15.22 4.42
C SER A 99 1.55 -16.11 5.01
N ASP A 100 1.19 -17.12 5.79
CA ASP A 100 2.13 -17.95 6.55
C ASP A 100 3.12 -17.12 7.40
N GLY A 101 2.64 -15.98 7.92
CA GLY A 101 3.42 -15.04 8.72
C GLY A 101 4.30 -14.06 7.92
N GLN A 102 4.29 -14.15 6.59
CA GLN A 102 5.11 -13.35 5.68
C GLN A 102 4.27 -12.32 4.92
N LEU A 103 4.75 -11.08 4.81
CA LEU A 103 4.04 -10.03 4.08
C LEU A 103 3.83 -10.45 2.62
N SER A 104 2.58 -10.43 2.17
CA SER A 104 2.18 -10.84 0.82
C SER A 104 1.41 -9.75 0.07
N GLN A 105 0.73 -8.85 0.77
CA GLN A 105 -0.03 -7.76 0.15
C GLN A 105 -0.07 -6.51 1.04
N VAL A 106 -0.04 -5.35 0.36
CA VAL A 106 -0.41 -4.05 0.94
C VAL A 106 -1.60 -3.52 0.16
N SER A 107 -2.66 -3.09 0.84
CA SER A 107 -3.87 -2.59 0.19
C SER A 107 -4.48 -1.38 0.89
N PHE A 108 -5.19 -0.57 0.10
CA PHE A 108 -5.99 0.56 0.54
C PHE A 108 -7.40 0.38 0.00
N THR A 109 -8.41 0.58 0.85
CA THR A 109 -9.83 0.47 0.46
C THR A 109 -10.50 1.83 0.60
N PHE A 110 -10.83 2.45 -0.52
CA PHE A 110 -11.46 3.76 -0.59
C PHE A 110 -12.94 3.62 -0.87
N ASP A 111 -13.76 4.34 -0.09
CA ASP A 111 -15.18 4.51 -0.38
C ASP A 111 -15.37 5.83 -1.15
N ILE A 112 -15.82 5.71 -2.39
CA ILE A 112 -16.08 6.84 -3.28
C ILE A 112 -17.59 7.06 -3.34
N GLU A 113 -18.05 8.19 -2.80
CA GLU A 113 -19.49 8.45 -2.65
C GLU A 113 -20.17 9.01 -3.91
N GLN A 114 -19.43 9.72 -4.77
CA GLN A 114 -19.94 10.42 -5.95
C GLN A 114 -18.92 10.39 -7.10
N ASP A 115 -19.43 10.42 -8.34
CA ASP A 115 -18.65 10.44 -9.58
C ASP A 115 -17.61 9.31 -9.67
N ALA A 116 -17.90 8.14 -9.10
CA ALA A 116 -16.95 7.05 -8.94
C ALA A 116 -16.24 6.64 -10.24
N ASN A 117 -16.97 6.55 -11.36
CA ASN A 117 -16.37 6.20 -12.66
C ASN A 117 -15.34 7.25 -13.14
N THR A 118 -15.59 8.54 -12.89
CA THR A 118 -14.65 9.61 -13.24
C THR A 118 -13.41 9.54 -12.36
N TRP A 119 -13.61 9.29 -11.06
CA TRP A 119 -12.52 9.11 -10.10
C TRP A 119 -11.65 7.90 -10.48
N ILE A 120 -12.26 6.74 -10.72
CA ILE A 120 -11.57 5.50 -11.12
C ILE A 120 -10.76 5.73 -12.41
N GLN A 121 -11.36 6.33 -13.43
CA GLN A 121 -10.66 6.56 -14.70
C GLN A 121 -9.45 7.48 -14.53
N LYS A 122 -9.56 8.50 -13.68
CA LYS A 122 -8.45 9.41 -13.39
C LYS A 122 -7.29 8.68 -12.72
N GLU A 123 -7.56 7.87 -11.70
CA GLU A 123 -6.51 7.10 -11.02
C GLU A 123 -5.88 6.06 -11.96
N VAL A 124 -6.68 5.41 -12.81
CA VAL A 124 -6.18 4.50 -13.85
C VAL A 124 -5.30 5.24 -14.85
N ASP A 125 -5.67 6.44 -15.29
CA ASP A 125 -4.87 7.25 -16.20
C ASP A 125 -3.54 7.68 -15.58
N GLU A 126 -3.54 8.02 -14.28
CA GLU A 126 -2.33 8.35 -13.54
C GLU A 126 -1.40 7.12 -13.42
N LEU A 127 -1.93 5.97 -12.99
CA LEU A 127 -1.18 4.72 -12.92
C LEU A 127 -0.62 4.31 -14.29
N ASN A 128 -1.40 4.48 -15.37
CA ASN A 128 -0.94 4.25 -16.73
C ASN A 128 0.19 5.18 -17.14
N SER A 129 0.16 6.44 -16.69
CA SER A 129 1.23 7.40 -16.95
C SER A 129 2.52 7.06 -16.19
N LEU A 130 2.40 6.46 -15.00
CA LEU A 130 3.54 6.08 -14.17
C LEU A 130 4.17 4.76 -14.62
N TYR A 131 3.35 3.75 -14.90
CA TYR A 131 3.77 2.36 -15.03
C TYR A 131 3.48 1.74 -16.40
N GLY A 132 2.99 2.52 -17.35
CA GLY A 132 2.55 2.03 -18.65
C GLY A 132 1.14 1.43 -18.61
N GLY A 133 0.62 1.05 -19.77
CA GLY A 133 -0.77 0.61 -19.91
C GLY A 133 -1.07 -0.68 -19.14
N GLY A 134 -1.94 -0.59 -18.14
CA GLY A 134 -2.47 -1.73 -17.40
C GLY A 134 -3.44 -2.57 -18.24
N ILE A 135 -3.66 -3.80 -17.80
CA ILE A 135 -4.62 -4.73 -18.40
C ILE A 135 -5.94 -4.58 -17.66
N ALA A 136 -6.99 -4.18 -18.37
CA ALA A 136 -8.35 -4.22 -17.85
C ALA A 136 -8.90 -5.64 -17.94
N THR A 137 -9.20 -6.24 -16.79
CA THR A 137 -9.81 -7.56 -16.64
C THR A 137 -11.11 -7.44 -15.84
N GLY A 138 -12.10 -8.29 -16.07
CA GLY A 138 -13.33 -8.28 -15.28
C GLY A 138 -14.62 -8.40 -16.09
N LEU A 139 -15.46 -9.37 -15.70
CA LEU A 139 -16.86 -9.47 -16.11
C LEU A 139 -17.71 -9.10 -14.90
N GLY A 140 -18.10 -7.82 -14.81
CA GLY A 140 -18.90 -7.28 -13.69
C GLY A 140 -18.18 -6.16 -12.96
N ASN A 141 -17.05 -6.46 -12.31
CA ASN A 141 -16.21 -5.46 -11.65
C ASN A 141 -15.18 -4.89 -12.63
N GLN A 142 -14.75 -3.65 -12.40
CA GLN A 142 -13.64 -3.05 -13.15
C GLN A 142 -12.35 -3.40 -12.43
N ILE A 143 -11.50 -4.25 -13.04
CA ILE A 143 -10.19 -4.62 -12.50
C ILE A 143 -9.13 -4.13 -13.47
N TYR A 144 -8.15 -3.40 -12.98
CA TYR A 144 -7.00 -2.93 -13.74
C TYR A 144 -5.74 -3.48 -13.08
N GLN A 145 -4.85 -4.10 -13.86
CA GLN A 145 -3.65 -4.75 -13.34
C GLN A 145 -2.40 -4.34 -14.11
N TRP A 146 -1.31 -4.11 -13.37
CA TRP A 146 0.02 -3.86 -13.90
C TRP A 146 0.97 -4.94 -13.38
N GLN A 147 1.74 -5.56 -14.27
CA GLN A 147 2.71 -6.59 -13.93
C GLN A 147 4.07 -5.94 -13.69
N GLY A 148 4.66 -6.22 -12.53
CA GLY A 148 6.00 -5.79 -12.16
C GLY A 148 7.01 -6.91 -12.33
N GLU A 149 8.27 -6.60 -12.02
CA GLU A 149 9.33 -7.58 -11.89
C GLU A 149 9.13 -8.42 -10.60
N GLN A 150 9.84 -9.56 -10.52
CA GLN A 150 9.82 -10.46 -9.35
C GLN A 150 8.42 -10.95 -8.96
N ASP A 151 7.59 -11.26 -9.96
CA ASP A 151 6.23 -11.77 -9.80
C ASP A 151 5.35 -10.88 -8.89
N THR A 152 5.55 -9.56 -8.99
CA THR A 152 4.73 -8.56 -8.28
C THR A 152 3.64 -7.98 -9.17
N VAL A 153 2.54 -7.57 -8.55
CA VAL A 153 1.38 -7.00 -9.23
C VAL A 153 0.88 -5.76 -8.50
N LEU A 154 0.53 -4.73 -9.25
CA LEU A 154 -0.32 -3.64 -8.81
C LEU A 154 -1.72 -3.87 -9.38
N GLN A 155 -2.74 -3.74 -8.56
CA GLN A 155 -4.14 -3.93 -8.93
C GLN A 155 -5.02 -2.81 -8.39
N LEU A 156 -5.91 -2.30 -9.24
CA LEU A 156 -7.05 -1.48 -8.83
C LEU A 156 -8.32 -2.26 -9.14
N THR A 157 -9.12 -2.56 -8.11
CA THR A 157 -10.41 -3.23 -8.24
C THR A 157 -11.51 -2.30 -7.78
N ALA A 158 -12.45 -1.98 -8.65
CA ALA A 158 -13.62 -1.18 -8.31
C ALA A 158 -14.90 -2.00 -8.30
N PHE A 159 -15.61 -1.93 -7.19
CA PHE A 159 -16.96 -2.47 -6.98
C PHE A 159 -17.95 -1.33 -7.07
N THR A 160 -18.46 -1.08 -8.28
CA THR A 160 -19.41 0.01 -8.53
C THR A 160 -20.81 -0.38 -8.07
N GLU A 161 -21.43 0.45 -7.23
CA GLU A 161 -22.83 0.31 -6.81
C GLU A 161 -23.70 1.28 -7.63
N GLY A 162 -23.87 0.99 -8.92
CA GLY A 162 -24.47 1.93 -9.88
C GLY A 162 -23.44 2.91 -10.44
N ASP A 163 -23.88 4.10 -10.85
CA ASP A 163 -23.02 5.09 -11.53
C ASP A 163 -22.43 6.15 -10.58
N GLU A 164 -22.90 6.24 -9.33
CA GLU A 164 -22.55 7.32 -8.41
C GLU A 164 -21.42 6.93 -7.44
N SER A 165 -21.45 5.72 -6.88
CA SER A 165 -20.51 5.30 -5.84
C SER A 165 -19.76 4.00 -6.18
N ALA A 166 -18.60 3.83 -5.55
CA ALA A 166 -17.84 2.58 -5.61
C ALA A 166 -17.00 2.39 -4.36
N THR A 167 -16.79 1.12 -3.98
CA THR A 167 -15.65 0.75 -3.14
C THR A 167 -14.49 0.38 -4.07
N VAL A 168 -13.34 1.04 -3.91
CA VAL A 168 -12.15 0.83 -4.72
C VAL A 168 -11.03 0.29 -3.84
N ILE A 169 -10.47 -0.85 -4.23
CA ILE A 169 -9.30 -1.45 -3.59
C ILE A 169 -8.09 -1.21 -4.49
N LEU A 170 -7.07 -0.53 -3.98
CA LEU A 170 -5.77 -0.39 -4.60
C LEU A 170 -4.78 -1.28 -3.83
N SER A 171 -4.15 -2.25 -4.49
CA SER A 171 -3.23 -3.17 -3.84
C SER A 171 -1.96 -3.41 -4.63
N VAL A 172 -0.86 -3.62 -3.89
CA VAL A 172 0.36 -4.23 -4.41
C VAL A 172 0.57 -5.56 -3.71
N ALA A 173 0.97 -6.59 -4.45
CA ALA A 173 1.13 -7.93 -3.93
C ALA A 173 2.31 -8.65 -4.60
N SER A 174 2.86 -9.63 -3.89
CA SER A 174 3.82 -10.60 -4.46
C SER A 174 3.19 -11.97 -4.59
N MET A 175 3.13 -12.48 -5.82
CA MET A 175 2.57 -13.79 -6.13
C MET A 175 3.39 -14.95 -5.54
N GLU A 176 4.67 -14.72 -5.21
CA GLU A 176 5.52 -15.69 -4.51
C GLU A 176 5.03 -15.94 -3.07
N TYR A 177 4.55 -14.89 -2.41
CA TYR A 177 4.17 -14.91 -1.00
C TYR A 177 2.65 -14.97 -0.78
N SER A 178 1.83 -14.73 -1.82
CA SER A 178 0.39 -14.99 -1.76
C SER A 178 0.11 -16.49 -1.79
N ILE A 179 -0.55 -17.04 -0.76
CA ILE A 179 -0.92 -18.46 -0.76
C ILE A 179 -2.05 -18.68 -1.79
N GLY A 180 -1.73 -19.37 -2.89
CA GLY A 180 -2.72 -19.91 -3.82
C GLY A 180 -2.61 -19.41 -5.26
N SER A 181 -1.58 -19.85 -5.97
CA SER A 181 -1.67 -20.14 -7.42
C SER A 181 -2.41 -21.45 -7.66
#